data_AF-C6J5I4-F1
#
_entry.id   AF-C6J5I4-F1
#
_cell.length_a   1.000
_cell.length_b   1.000
_cell.length_c   1.000
_cell.angle_alpha   90.00
_cell.angle_beta   90.00
_cell.angle_gamma   90.00
#
_symmetry.space_group_name_H-M   'P 1'
#
loop_
_entity.id
_entity.type
_entity.pdbx_description
1 polymer ?
#
loop_
_entity_poly.entity_id
_entity_poly.type
_entity_poly.pdbx_seq_one_letter_code
_entity_poly.pdbx_strand_id
1 'polypeptide(L)'
;MFSLILFGLTLVPLTGAIVEFNPFEAVIQRYPAYEEWRIAGFGKYVSQTDFFSIYQWLSGSVIRISFALIVIADMWKKPPRWRPTLLAVLSFILILLSCYTMTDIMFQHLMIRYIFPINACFLLFMTLFIRAAALFRTHRKGGST
;
A
#
# COMPACT_ATOMS: atom_id res chain seq x y z
N MET A 1 -9.82 -10.99 7.18
CA MET A 1 -8.52 -11.56 7.61
C MET A 1 -7.35 -10.95 6.83
N PHE A 2 -7.26 -11.09 5.50
CA PHE A 2 -6.18 -10.49 4.69
C PHE A 2 -5.99 -8.97 4.88
N SER A 3 -7.07 -8.20 4.97
CA SER A 3 -7.00 -6.75 5.20
C SER A 3 -6.38 -6.39 6.55
N LEU A 4 -6.57 -7.21 7.59
CA LEU A 4 -5.97 -6.98 8.92
C LEU A 4 -4.47 -7.25 8.91
N ILE A 5 -4.04 -8.28 8.17
CA ILE A 5 -2.62 -8.60 8.00
C ILE A 5 -1.91 -7.47 7.24
N LEU A 6 -2.52 -6.98 6.16
CA LEU A 6 -1.98 -5.83 5.40
C LEU A 6 -1.92 -4.55 6.23
N PHE A 7 -2.92 -4.32 7.06
CA PHE A 7 -2.98 -3.19 7.97
C PHE A 7 -1.91 -3.27 9.07
N GLY A 8 -1.73 -4.44 9.69
CA GLY A 8 -0.65 -4.69 10.64
C GLY A 8 0.73 -4.46 10.02
N LEU A 9 0.94 -4.94 8.78
CA LEU A 9 2.19 -4.74 8.05
C LEU A 9 2.55 -3.26 7.81
N THR A 10 1.55 -2.37 7.72
CA THR A 10 1.77 -0.93 7.60
C THR A 10 1.88 -0.21 8.94
N LEU A 11 1.07 -0.61 9.94
CA LEU A 11 1.01 0.08 11.21
C LEU A 11 2.17 -0.26 12.14
N VAL A 12 2.65 -1.50 12.11
CA VAL A 12 3.71 -1.96 13.03
C VAL A 12 4.98 -1.12 12.85
N PRO A 13 5.53 -0.95 11.62
CA PRO A 13 6.70 -0.11 11.42
C PRO A 13 6.40 1.36 11.72
N LEU A 14 5.24 1.88 11.27
CA LEU A 14 4.88 3.27 11.54
C LEU A 14 4.86 3.59 13.04
N THR A 15 4.28 2.70 13.84
CA THR A 15 4.20 2.88 15.29
C THR A 15 5.57 2.70 15.95
N GLY A 16 6.38 1.76 15.46
CA GLY A 16 7.77 1.56 15.87
C GLY A 16 8.60 2.83 15.72
N ALA A 17 8.61 3.42 14.53
CA ALA A 17 9.31 4.67 14.25
C ALA A 17 8.93 5.81 15.19
N ILE A 18 7.62 5.99 15.44
CA ILE A 18 7.09 7.08 16.26
C ILE A 18 7.51 6.91 17.72
N VAL A 19 7.45 5.68 18.24
CA VAL A 19 7.80 5.37 19.63
C VAL A 19 9.31 5.48 19.86
N GLU A 20 10.12 5.04 18.90
CA GLU A 20 11.58 5.01 19.03
C GLU A 20 12.23 6.38 18.79
N PHE A 21 11.81 7.09 17.75
CA PHE A 21 12.46 8.32 17.32
C PHE A 21 11.72 9.60 17.69
N ASN A 22 10.49 9.53 18.24
CA ASN A 22 9.56 10.67 18.38
C ASN A 22 8.96 11.09 17.01
N PRO A 23 7.68 11.49 16.93
CA PRO A 23 7.03 11.89 15.68
C PRO A 23 7.75 12.99 14.89
N PHE A 24 8.47 13.91 15.55
CA PHE A 24 9.16 15.00 14.85
C PHE A 24 10.42 14.51 14.11
N GLU A 25 11.23 13.64 14.71
CA GLU A 25 12.43 13.10 14.07
C GLU A 25 12.07 11.98 13.07
N ALA A 26 11.04 11.18 13.38
CA ALA A 26 10.59 10.10 12.49
C ALA A 26 10.16 10.59 11.09
N VAL A 27 9.68 11.83 10.97
CA VAL A 27 9.31 12.46 9.69
C VAL A 27 10.52 12.91 8.88
N ILE A 28 11.62 13.26 9.56
CA ILE A 28 12.89 13.64 8.93
C ILE A 28 13.61 12.39 8.41
N GLN A 29 13.34 11.24 9.04
CA GLN A 29 13.92 9.96 8.72
C GLN A 29 13.54 9.47 7.31
N ARG A 30 14.55 9.28 6.45
CA ARG A 30 14.32 8.82 5.07
C ARG A 30 13.94 7.33 4.98
N TYR A 31 14.51 6.50 5.86
CA TYR A 31 14.32 5.06 5.89
C TYR A 31 14.02 4.57 7.32
N PRO A 32 12.86 4.92 7.90
CA PRO A 32 12.55 4.64 9.31
C PRO A 32 12.63 3.15 9.65
N ALA A 33 12.08 2.29 8.78
CA ALA A 33 12.13 0.84 8.99
C ALA A 33 13.56 0.28 9.01
N TYR A 34 14.48 0.85 8.22
CA TYR A 34 15.89 0.43 8.25
C TYR A 34 16.51 0.73 9.62
N GLU A 35 16.17 1.88 10.19
CA GLU A 35 16.77 2.35 11.43
C GLU A 35 16.17 1.68 12.66
N GLU A 36 14.87 1.36 12.62
CA GLU A 36 14.23 0.45 13.59
C GLU A 36 14.94 -0.90 13.64
N TRP A 37 15.14 -1.56 12.49
CA TRP A 37 15.80 -2.87 12.45
C TRP A 37 17.28 -2.79 12.83
N ARG A 38 17.94 -1.67 12.52
CA ARG A 38 19.32 -1.42 12.92
C ARG A 38 19.46 -1.30 14.45
N ILE A 39 18.51 -0.67 15.14
CA ILE A 39 18.55 -0.52 16.61
C ILE A 39 18.03 -1.79 17.31
N ALA A 40 17.04 -2.47 16.73
CA ALA A 40 16.57 -3.78 17.20
C ALA A 40 17.60 -4.91 16.99
N GLY A 41 18.67 -4.66 16.25
CA GLY A 41 19.75 -5.59 15.99
C GLY A 41 20.48 -6.02 17.25
N PHE A 42 20.19 -7.25 17.70
CA PHE A 42 20.92 -7.92 18.77
C PHE A 42 22.42 -7.93 18.44
N GLY A 43 23.20 -7.21 19.26
CA GLY A 43 24.61 -7.00 19.05
C GLY A 43 25.38 -8.28 18.69
N LYS A 44 26.30 -8.12 17.73
CA LYS A 44 27.42 -9.02 17.41
C LYS A 44 27.13 -10.32 16.63
N TYR A 45 25.88 -10.74 16.40
CA TYR A 45 25.59 -12.01 15.70
C TYR A 45 24.66 -11.93 14.47
N VAL A 46 23.92 -10.83 14.28
CA VAL A 46 23.12 -10.59 13.07
C VAL A 46 23.71 -9.41 12.31
N SER A 47 24.71 -9.68 11.48
CA SER A 47 25.50 -8.66 10.78
C SER A 47 24.72 -7.86 9.72
N GLN A 48 23.48 -8.24 9.40
CA GLN A 48 22.69 -7.66 8.32
C GLN A 48 21.20 -7.56 8.67
N THR A 49 20.87 -6.85 9.74
CA THR A 49 19.48 -6.51 10.12
C THR A 49 18.75 -5.72 9.05
N ASP A 50 19.50 -5.04 8.20
CA ASP A 50 19.05 -4.32 7.00
C ASP A 50 18.23 -5.21 6.06
N PHE A 51 18.50 -6.53 6.07
CA PHE A 51 17.75 -7.52 5.29
C PHE A 51 16.27 -7.56 5.66
N PHE A 52 15.92 -7.41 6.95
CA PHE A 52 14.52 -7.47 7.38
C PHE A 52 13.70 -6.30 6.83
N SER A 53 14.28 -5.10 6.80
CA SER A 53 13.63 -3.93 6.22
C SER A 53 13.33 -4.13 4.72
N ILE A 54 14.29 -4.66 3.97
CA ILE A 54 14.15 -4.95 2.54
C ILE A 54 13.13 -6.08 2.33
N TYR A 55 13.22 -7.16 3.12
CA TYR A 55 12.30 -8.29 3.04
C TYR A 55 10.85 -7.87 3.28
N GLN A 56 10.60 -7.05 4.30
CA GLN A 56 9.27 -6.57 4.64
C GLN A 56 8.66 -5.73 3.52
N TRP A 57 9.41 -4.79 2.96
CA TRP A 57 8.94 -3.95 1.86
C TRP A 57 8.76 -4.73 0.55
N LEU A 58 9.67 -5.64 0.24
CA LEU A 58 9.58 -6.48 -0.96
C LEU A 58 8.39 -7.45 -0.87
N SER A 59 8.31 -8.21 0.21
CA SER A 59 7.20 -9.15 0.47
C SER A 59 5.86 -8.42 0.50
N GLY A 60 5.78 -7.29 1.22
CA GLY A 60 4.60 -6.45 1.27
C GLY A 60 4.16 -5.93 -0.10
N SER A 61 5.12 -5.50 -0.94
CA SER A 61 4.84 -5.02 -2.29
C SER A 61 4.32 -6.15 -3.19
N VAL A 62 4.95 -7.33 -3.15
CA VAL A 62 4.51 -8.51 -3.93
C VAL A 62 3.10 -8.92 -3.52
N ILE A 63 2.79 -8.99 -2.23
CA ILE A 63 1.46 -9.36 -1.72
C ILE A 63 0.40 -8.34 -2.18
N ARG A 64 0.68 -7.03 -2.04
CA ARG A 64 -0.27 -5.96 -2.43
C ARG A 64 -0.53 -5.96 -3.94
N ILE A 65 0.52 -6.06 -4.76
CA ILE A 65 0.40 -6.08 -6.22
C ILE A 65 -0.38 -7.32 -6.66
N SER A 66 -0.03 -8.51 -6.14
CA SER A 66 -0.72 -9.75 -6.48
C SER A 66 -2.20 -9.70 -6.10
N PHE A 67 -2.50 -9.19 -4.90
CA PHE A 67 -3.87 -9.02 -4.44
C PHE A 67 -4.66 -8.06 -5.33
N ALA A 68 -4.08 -6.90 -5.67
CA ALA A 68 -4.71 -5.93 -6.55
C ALA A 68 -5.00 -6.52 -7.95
N LEU A 69 -4.06 -7.26 -8.53
CA LEU A 69 -4.25 -7.93 -9.82
C LEU A 69 -5.40 -8.95 -9.80
N ILE A 70 -5.49 -9.75 -8.73
CA ILE A 70 -6.58 -10.71 -8.55
C ILE A 70 -7.92 -9.99 -8.43
N VAL A 71 -8.00 -8.92 -7.62
CA VAL A 71 -9.23 -8.12 -7.45
C VAL A 71 -9.66 -7.49 -8.78
N ILE A 72 -8.73 -6.92 -9.55
CA ILE A 72 -9.03 -6.36 -10.88
C ILE A 72 -9.57 -7.45 -11.81
N ALA A 73 -8.93 -8.62 -11.84
CA ALA A 73 -9.35 -9.74 -12.68
C ALA A 73 -10.72 -10.32 -12.26
N ASP A 74 -11.07 -10.25 -10.98
CA ASP A 74 -12.35 -10.74 -10.47
C ASP A 74 -13.50 -9.75 -10.68
N MET A 75 -13.24 -8.44 -10.57
CA MET A 75 -14.21 -7.40 -10.91
C MET A 75 -14.54 -7.37 -12.41
N TRP A 76 -13.66 -7.90 -13.25
CA TRP A 76 -13.81 -7.94 -14.69
C TRP A 76 -14.72 -9.11 -15.11
N LYS A 77 -16.00 -8.82 -15.38
CA LYS A 77 -17.05 -9.80 -15.78
C LYS A 77 -16.85 -10.49 -17.15
N LYS A 78 -15.61 -10.61 -17.65
CA LYS A 78 -15.32 -11.27 -18.94
C LYS A 78 -15.13 -12.78 -18.77
N PRO A 79 -15.32 -13.57 -19.85
CA PRO A 79 -15.16 -15.02 -19.77
C PRO A 79 -13.75 -15.43 -19.34
N PRO A 80 -13.61 -16.58 -18.64
CA PRO A 80 -12.37 -16.98 -17.96
C PRO A 80 -11.15 -17.08 -18.89
N ARG A 81 -11.38 -17.27 -20.20
CA ARG A 81 -10.34 -17.28 -21.24
C ARG A 81 -9.50 -15.99 -21.31
N TRP A 82 -10.06 -14.83 -20.91
CA TRP A 82 -9.36 -13.55 -20.98
C TRP A 82 -8.61 -13.19 -19.69
N ARG A 83 -8.86 -13.92 -18.59
CA ARG A 83 -8.17 -13.69 -17.31
C ARG A 83 -6.64 -13.77 -17.43
N PRO A 84 -6.04 -14.80 -18.03
CA PRO A 84 -4.57 -14.86 -18.14
C PRO A 84 -4.02 -13.74 -19.02
N THR A 85 -4.71 -13.38 -20.11
CA THR A 85 -4.29 -12.28 -20.99
C THR A 85 -4.34 -10.92 -20.27
N LEU A 86 -5.42 -10.66 -19.50
CA LEU A 86 -5.55 -9.44 -18.72
C LEU A 86 -4.43 -9.32 -17.67
N LEU A 87 -4.16 -10.41 -16.93
CA LEU A 87 -3.09 -10.45 -15.94
C LEU A 87 -1.71 -10.26 -16.59
N ALA A 88 -1.45 -10.90 -17.73
CA ALA A 88 -0.19 -10.76 -18.45
C ALA A 88 0.04 -9.32 -18.93
N VAL A 89 -0.99 -8.67 -19.48
CA VAL A 89 -0.91 -7.27 -19.92
C VAL A 89 -0.65 -6.34 -18.73
N LEU A 90 -1.38 -6.51 -17.62
CA LEU A 90 -1.18 -5.70 -16.42
C LEU A 90 0.22 -5.89 -15.83
N SER A 91 0.69 -7.13 -15.72
CA SER A 91 2.05 -7.43 -15.26
C SER A 91 3.11 -6.82 -16.17
N PHE A 92 2.93 -6.86 -17.50
CA PHE A 92 3.85 -6.25 -18.45
C PHE A 92 3.93 -4.73 -18.27
N ILE A 93 2.78 -4.06 -18.09
CA ILE A 93 2.74 -2.61 -17.82
C ILE A 93 3.47 -2.28 -16.51
N LEU A 94 3.29 -3.08 -15.46
CA LEU A 94 3.97 -2.88 -14.18
C LEU A 94 5.50 -3.04 -14.29
N ILE A 95 5.96 -4.00 -15.10
CA ILE A 95 7.40 -4.18 -15.37
C ILE A 95 7.97 -2.96 -16.10
N LEU A 96 7.29 -2.49 -17.16
CA LEU A 96 7.71 -1.29 -17.89
C LEU A 96 7.81 -0.06 -16.98
N LEU A 97 6.82 0.13 -16.10
CA LEU A 97 6.84 1.22 -15.14
C LEU A 97 8.00 1.09 -14.13
N SER A 98 8.33 -0.15 -13.73
CA SER A 98 9.43 -0.42 -12.80
C SER A 98 10.81 -0.21 -13.42
N CYS A 99 10.95 -0.41 -14.73
CA CYS A 99 12.19 -0.10 -15.47
C CYS A 99 12.43 1.40 -15.66
N TYR A 100 11.43 2.25 -15.38
CA TYR A 100 11.59 3.69 -15.50
C TYR A 100 12.48 4.23 -14.36
N THR A 101 13.72 4.56 -14.69
CA THR A 101 14.69 5.10 -13.72
C THR A 101 14.39 6.57 -13.41
N MET A 102 13.69 6.82 -12.30
CA MET A 102 13.67 8.13 -11.64
C MET A 102 14.72 8.18 -10.55
N THR A 103 15.30 9.36 -10.31
CA THR A 103 16.11 9.61 -9.11
C THR A 103 15.24 9.42 -7.86
N ASP A 104 15.73 8.68 -6.87
CA ASP A 104 14.98 8.37 -5.64
C ASP A 104 14.41 9.60 -4.94
N ILE A 105 15.14 10.72 -4.98
CA ILE A 105 14.73 11.99 -4.37
C ILE A 105 13.51 12.57 -5.09
N MET A 106 13.54 12.57 -6.43
CA MET A 106 12.44 13.06 -7.25
C MET A 106 11.20 12.19 -7.07
N PHE A 107 11.40 10.87 -7.00
CA PHE A 107 10.33 9.92 -6.73
C PHE A 107 9.70 10.14 -5.35
N GLN A 108 10.50 10.33 -4.29
CA GLN A 108 9.97 10.63 -2.96
C GLN A 108 9.19 11.96 -2.92
N HIS A 109 9.71 13.01 -3.55
CA HIS A 109 8.98 14.28 -3.64
C HIS A 109 7.66 14.14 -4.39
N LEU A 110 7.64 13.40 -5.51
CA LEU A 110 6.41 13.12 -6.25
C LEU A 110 5.39 12.36 -5.38
N MET A 111 5.87 11.35 -4.64
CA MET A 111 5.04 10.54 -3.76
C MET A 111 4.39 11.37 -2.66
N ILE A 112 5.19 12.13 -1.92
CA ILE A 112 4.73 12.92 -0.76
C ILE A 112 3.87 14.09 -1.21
N ARG A 113 4.27 14.82 -2.26
CA ARG A 113 3.61 16.07 -2.65
C ARG A 113 2.34 15.87 -3.46
N TYR A 114 2.26 14.81 -4.26
CA TYR A 114 1.15 14.60 -5.20
C TYR A 114 0.42 13.30 -4.95
N ILE A 115 1.13 12.17 -4.99
CA ILE A 115 0.46 10.85 -5.04
C ILE A 115 -0.26 10.54 -3.73
N PHE A 116 0.36 10.75 -2.57
CA PHE A 116 -0.27 10.51 -1.27
C PHE A 116 -1.50 11.39 -1.02
N PRO A 117 -1.45 12.73 -1.18
CA PRO A 117 -2.64 13.56 -0.97
C PRO A 117 -3.75 13.27 -1.98
N ILE A 118 -3.42 13.00 -3.26
CA ILE A 118 -4.41 12.61 -4.28
C ILE A 118 -5.10 11.30 -3.87
N ASN A 119 -4.34 10.28 -3.46
CA ASN A 119 -4.91 9.01 -3.02
C ASN A 119 -5.80 9.18 -1.78
N ALA A 120 -5.37 9.98 -0.81
CA ALA A 120 -6.17 10.25 0.39
C ALA A 120 -7.51 10.92 0.02
N CYS A 121 -7.47 11.98 -0.81
CA CYS A 121 -8.67 12.64 -1.31
C CYS A 121 -9.58 11.68 -2.11
N PHE A 122 -9.01 10.84 -2.96
CA PHE A 122 -9.76 9.86 -3.75
C PHE A 122 -10.46 8.83 -2.87
N LEU A 123 -9.76 8.27 -1.87
CA LEU A 123 -10.33 7.29 -0.94
C LEU A 123 -11.44 7.92 -0.07
N LEU A 124 -11.22 9.14 0.43
CA LEU A 124 -12.24 9.88 1.16
C LEU A 124 -13.48 10.13 0.29
N PHE A 125 -13.28 10.59 -0.94
CA PHE A 125 -14.36 10.80 -1.90
C PHE A 125 -15.15 9.51 -2.16
N MET A 126 -14.48 8.40 -2.46
CA MET A 126 -15.14 7.10 -2.70
C MET A 126 -15.92 6.62 -1.48
N THR A 127 -15.37 6.78 -0.28
CA THR A 127 -16.04 6.39 0.97
C THR A 127 -17.30 7.22 1.20
N LEU A 128 -17.22 8.53 1.02
CA LEU A 128 -18.38 9.43 1.13
C LEU A 128 -19.43 9.14 0.06
N PHE A 129 -19.01 8.85 -1.18
CA PHE A 129 -19.89 8.51 -2.28
C PHE A 129 -20.67 7.23 -2.00
N ILE A 130 -19.99 6.15 -1.56
CA ILE A 130 -20.65 4.89 -1.20
C ILE A 130 -21.61 5.10 -0.03
N ARG A 131 -21.21 5.87 0.99
CA ARG A 131 -22.07 6.19 2.15
C ARG A 131 -23.31 6.97 1.73
N ALA A 132 -23.17 7.98 0.86
CA ALA A 132 -24.29 8.73 0.32
C ALA A 132 -25.23 7.81 -0.47
N ALA A 133 -24.70 7.00 -1.40
CA ALA A 133 -25.48 6.05 -2.19
C ALA A 133 -26.23 5.03 -1.31
N ALA A 134 -25.61 4.56 -0.23
CA ALA A 134 -26.25 3.67 0.73
C ALA A 134 -27.42 4.35 1.47
N LEU A 135 -27.25 5.60 1.91
CA LEU A 135 -28.31 6.38 2.57
C LEU A 135 -29.48 6.66 1.62
N PHE A 136 -29.21 7.05 0.37
CA PHE A 136 -30.26 7.23 -0.65
C PHE A 136 -31.05 5.94 -0.91
N ARG A 137 -30.38 4.78 -0.89
CA ARG A 137 -31.04 3.48 -1.09
C ARG A 137 -31.89 3.08 0.12
N THR A 138 -31.45 3.38 1.34
CA THR A 138 -32.22 3.14 2.58
C THR A 138 -33.48 4.01 2.63
N HIS A 139 -33.37 5.29 2.25
CA HIS A 139 -34.53 6.20 2.23
C HIS A 139 -35.61 5.76 1.23
N ARG A 140 -35.22 5.12 0.11
CA ARG A 140 -36.16 4.61 -0.90
C ARG A 140 -36.90 3.33 -0.47
N LYS A 141 -36.36 2.56 0.50
CA LYS A 141 -37.00 1.36 1.04
C LYS A 141 -38.05 1.66 2.13
N GLY A 142 -37.98 2.83 2.77
CA GLY A 142 -38.93 3.27 3.79
C GLY A 142 -40.22 3.92 3.28
N GLY A 143 -40.43 3.98 1.95
CA GLY A 143 -41.64 4.55 1.33
C GLY A 143 -42.51 3.54 0.57
N SER A 144 -42.34 2.24 0.83
CA SER A 144 -43.09 1.15 0.17
C SER A 144 -43.68 0.18 1.20
N THR A 145 -44.29 0.72 2.24
CA THR A 145 -45.22 0.03 3.16
C THR A 145 -46.41 0.93 3.39
#